data_AF-A0A5C6DKW1-F1
#
_entry.id   AF-A0A5C6DKW1-F1
#
_cell.length_a   1.000
_cell.length_b   1.000
_cell.length_c   1.000
_cell.angle_alpha   90.00
_cell.angle_beta   90.00
_cell.angle_gamma   90.00
#
_symmetry.space_group_name_H-M   'P 1'
#
loop_
_entity.id
_entity.type
_entity.pdbx_description
1 polymer ?
#
loop_
_entity_poly.entity_id
_entity_poly.type
_entity_poly.pdbx_seq_one_letter_code
_entity_poly.pdbx_strand_id
1 'polypeptide(L)'
;MNSYTSLWKEPLFHFAIAGGLLFIIYLSIGSRAETDNGLTQSDSIHVGAREVDHLKATWQQLWNREPTPEELTRLVEDFVREEALYREAIALNLDQDDLIVRRRMAQKMAFLNNDAAAVTLSEEALQAWYKENSSLYELPAAVSFSHIFFSSEQRGDQAATAAATLLTHPADAVGCNTAGDVDHTSHGSLVCCRSHQ
;
A
#
# COMPACT_ATOMS: atom_id res chain seq x y z
N MET A 1 -23.25 -37.34 -65.86
CA MET A 1 -23.72 -36.44 -64.79
C MET A 1 -24.54 -37.25 -63.81
N ASN A 2 -24.15 -37.20 -62.52
CA ASN A 2 -24.94 -37.41 -61.28
C ASN A 2 -24.21 -38.29 -60.27
N SER A 3 -23.18 -37.72 -59.63
CA SER A 3 -22.46 -38.32 -58.48
C SER A 3 -22.82 -37.69 -57.14
N TYR A 4 -23.93 -36.93 -57.04
CA TYR A 4 -24.28 -36.16 -55.84
C TYR A 4 -25.13 -36.92 -54.80
N THR A 5 -25.64 -38.11 -55.13
CA THR A 5 -26.59 -38.85 -54.26
C THR A 5 -25.93 -39.85 -53.31
N SER A 6 -24.60 -40.00 -53.32
CA SER A 6 -23.86 -40.90 -52.42
C SER A 6 -23.36 -40.21 -51.13
N LEU A 7 -23.17 -38.89 -51.16
CA LEU A 7 -22.55 -38.14 -50.06
C LEU A 7 -23.41 -38.09 -48.79
N TRP A 8 -24.74 -38.15 -48.93
CA TRP A 8 -25.68 -38.08 -47.80
C TRP A 8 -25.76 -39.37 -46.97
N LYS A 9 -25.14 -40.47 -47.43
CA LYS A 9 -25.11 -41.74 -46.70
C LYS A 9 -23.79 -42.00 -45.99
N GLU A 10 -22.80 -41.13 -46.18
CA GLU A 10 -21.50 -41.29 -45.55
C GLU A 10 -21.55 -40.79 -44.10
N PRO A 11 -21.13 -41.59 -43.11
CA PRO A 11 -21.12 -41.18 -41.71
C PRO A 11 -20.23 -39.94 -41.47
N LEU A 12 -19.25 -39.71 -42.35
CA LEU A 12 -18.35 -38.56 -42.32
C LEU A 12 -19.08 -37.25 -42.65
N PHE A 13 -20.07 -37.29 -43.55
CA PHE A 13 -20.88 -36.12 -43.89
C PHE A 13 -21.78 -35.68 -42.72
N HIS A 14 -22.37 -36.63 -42.00
CA HIS A 14 -23.14 -36.34 -40.79
C HIS A 14 -22.26 -35.77 -39.68
N PHE A 15 -21.05 -36.31 -39.49
CA PHE A 15 -20.09 -35.76 -38.53
C PHE A 15 -19.67 -34.33 -38.90
N ALA A 16 -19.40 -34.06 -40.18
CA ALA A 16 -19.06 -32.72 -40.66
C ALA A 16 -20.20 -31.71 -40.44
N ILE A 17 -21.45 -32.11 -40.70
CA ILE A 17 -22.62 -31.26 -40.42
C ILE A 17 -22.78 -31.05 -38.92
N ALA A 18 -22.73 -32.10 -38.11
CA ALA A 18 -22.88 -31.98 -36.65
C ALA A 18 -21.79 -31.11 -36.04
N GLY A 19 -20.53 -31.30 -36.47
CA GLY A 19 -19.40 -30.48 -36.07
C GLY A 19 -19.54 -29.03 -36.53
N GLY A 20 -19.97 -28.79 -37.77
CA GLY A 20 -20.24 -27.45 -38.28
C GLY A 20 -21.37 -26.74 -37.54
N LEU A 21 -22.44 -27.46 -37.18
CA LEU A 21 -23.57 -26.93 -36.43
C LEU A 21 -23.16 -26.60 -34.99
N LEU A 22 -22.36 -27.47 -34.34
CA LEU A 22 -21.78 -27.20 -33.03
C LEU A 22 -20.80 -26.03 -33.07
N PHE A 23 -20.00 -25.89 -34.12
CA PHE A 23 -19.09 -24.76 -34.33
C PHE A 23 -19.86 -23.44 -34.53
N ILE A 24 -20.96 -23.45 -35.29
CA ILE A 24 -21.85 -22.28 -35.45
C ILE A 24 -22.51 -21.90 -34.11
N ILE A 25 -22.95 -22.88 -33.33
CA ILE A 25 -23.50 -22.65 -31.98
C ILE A 25 -22.41 -22.06 -31.06
N TYR A 26 -21.21 -22.64 -31.09
CA TYR A 26 -20.05 -22.13 -30.35
C TYR A 26 -19.75 -20.68 -30.73
N LEU A 27 -19.72 -20.34 -32.03
CA LEU A 27 -19.54 -18.96 -32.48
C LEU A 27 -20.70 -18.05 -32.07
N SER A 28 -21.94 -18.54 -32.09
CA SER A 28 -23.13 -17.74 -31.73
C SER A 28 -23.24 -17.45 -30.23
N ILE A 29 -22.73 -18.36 -29.38
CA ILE A 29 -22.71 -18.19 -27.92
C ILE A 29 -21.40 -17.49 -27.48
N GLY A 30 -20.28 -17.79 -28.13
CA GLY A 30 -18.93 -17.26 -27.85
C GLY A 30 -18.65 -15.87 -28.42
N SER A 31 -19.41 -15.38 -29.41
CA SER A 31 -19.27 -14.01 -29.96
C SER A 31 -19.80 -12.89 -29.05
N ARG A 32 -20.28 -13.22 -27.84
CA ARG A 32 -20.45 -12.22 -26.76
C ARG A 32 -19.25 -12.16 -25.81
N ALA A 33 -18.32 -13.12 -25.90
CA ALA A 33 -17.08 -13.14 -25.14
C ALA A 33 -15.84 -12.78 -25.99
N GLU A 34 -15.96 -12.71 -27.32
CA GLU A 34 -14.85 -12.42 -28.24
C GLU A 34 -15.10 -11.18 -29.14
N THR A 35 -15.67 -10.11 -28.59
CA THR A 35 -15.57 -8.77 -29.20
C THR A 35 -14.53 -7.90 -28.49
N ASP A 36 -13.66 -8.53 -27.72
CA ASP A 36 -12.50 -7.93 -27.05
C ASP A 36 -11.22 -8.76 -27.28
N ASN A 37 -11.15 -9.53 -28.36
CA ASN A 37 -9.95 -10.26 -28.76
C ASN A 37 -9.23 -9.55 -29.92
N GLY A 38 -8.49 -8.51 -29.57
CA GLY A 38 -7.03 -8.48 -29.78
C GLY A 38 -6.42 -8.59 -31.19
N LEU A 39 -7.17 -8.64 -32.30
CA LEU A 39 -6.56 -8.67 -33.64
C LEU A 39 -6.37 -7.29 -34.30
N THR A 40 -6.73 -6.22 -33.59
CA THR A 40 -6.30 -4.85 -33.88
C THR A 40 -6.02 -4.08 -32.59
N GLN A 41 -5.34 -4.72 -31.61
CA GLN A 41 -4.69 -3.92 -30.57
C GLN A 41 -3.48 -3.29 -31.26
N SER A 42 -3.61 -2.03 -31.66
CA SER A 42 -2.50 -1.25 -32.19
C SER A 42 -1.34 -1.38 -31.21
N ASP A 43 -0.20 -1.88 -31.68
CA ASP A 43 1.05 -2.12 -30.92
C ASP A 43 1.69 -0.81 -30.40
N SER A 44 0.91 0.27 -30.39
CA SER A 44 1.28 1.63 -30.07
C SER A 44 0.46 2.14 -28.88
N ILE A 45 1.15 2.46 -27.79
CA ILE A 45 0.57 3.16 -26.65
C ILE A 45 0.56 4.65 -26.99
N HIS A 46 -0.63 5.19 -27.27
CA HIS A 46 -0.81 6.62 -27.54
C HIS A 46 -1.08 7.37 -26.24
N VAL A 47 -0.14 8.18 -25.80
CA VAL A 47 -0.33 9.09 -24.67
C VAL A 47 -0.93 10.40 -25.18
N GLY A 48 -2.23 10.59 -24.93
CA GLY A 48 -2.95 11.80 -25.30
C GLY A 48 -2.69 12.98 -24.36
N ALA A 49 -3.10 14.18 -24.77
CA ALA A 49 -3.00 15.38 -23.93
C ALA A 49 -3.75 15.21 -22.60
N ARG A 50 -4.89 14.52 -22.61
CA ARG A 50 -5.68 14.20 -21.42
C ARG A 50 -4.90 13.38 -20.38
N GLU A 51 -4.20 12.33 -20.81
CA GLU A 51 -3.38 11.51 -19.92
C GLU A 51 -2.23 12.32 -19.34
N VAL A 52 -1.59 13.17 -20.15
CA VAL A 52 -0.55 14.09 -19.66
C VAL A 52 -1.11 15.06 -18.61
N ASP A 53 -2.29 15.62 -18.83
CA ASP A 53 -2.94 16.52 -17.88
C ASP A 53 -3.30 15.79 -16.58
N HIS A 54 -3.76 14.53 -16.67
CA HIS A 54 -4.03 13.70 -15.49
C HIS A 54 -2.76 13.40 -14.69
N LEU A 55 -1.65 13.05 -15.36
CA LEU A 55 -0.35 12.83 -14.71
C LEU A 55 0.14 14.08 -13.97
N LYS A 56 0.01 15.25 -14.61
CA LYS A 56 0.32 16.54 -13.97
C LYS A 56 -0.57 16.85 -12.78
N ALA A 57 -1.88 16.64 -12.89
CA ALA A 57 -2.82 16.88 -11.81
C ALA A 57 -2.52 15.98 -10.60
N THR A 58 -2.24 14.70 -10.84
CA THR A 58 -1.86 13.73 -9.80
C THR A 58 -0.56 14.17 -9.12
N TRP A 59 0.44 14.60 -9.89
CA TRP A 59 1.69 15.13 -9.35
C TRP A 59 1.46 16.36 -8.47
N GLN A 60 0.64 17.31 -8.95
CA GLN A 60 0.36 18.52 -8.20
C GLN A 60 -0.37 18.24 -6.88
N GLN A 61 -1.26 17.25 -6.82
CA GLN A 61 -1.91 16.83 -5.58
C GLN A 61 -0.92 16.27 -4.55
N LEU A 62 0.10 15.54 -4.99
CA LEU A 62 1.07 14.89 -4.10
C LEU A 62 2.21 15.82 -3.66
N TRP A 63 2.71 16.67 -4.56
CA TRP A 63 3.90 17.51 -4.32
C TRP A 63 3.59 19.01 -4.20
N ASN A 64 2.33 19.41 -4.37
CA ASN A 64 1.87 20.81 -4.32
C ASN A 64 2.64 21.77 -5.24
N ARG A 65 3.14 21.26 -6.38
CA ARG A 65 3.82 22.02 -7.43
C ARG A 65 3.65 21.33 -8.78
N GLU A 66 3.93 22.01 -9.88
CA GLU A 66 4.02 21.38 -11.19
C GLU A 66 5.32 20.56 -11.37
N PRO A 67 5.30 19.50 -12.20
CA PRO A 67 6.50 18.73 -12.53
C PRO A 67 7.41 19.53 -13.47
N THR A 68 8.73 19.37 -13.33
CA THR A 68 9.69 19.89 -14.32
C THR A 68 9.57 19.12 -15.65
N PRO A 69 10.09 19.64 -16.77
CA PRO A 69 10.06 18.92 -18.06
C PRO A 69 10.67 17.51 -17.99
N GLU A 70 11.76 17.34 -17.25
CA GLU A 70 12.44 16.05 -17.05
C GLU A 70 11.62 15.10 -16.17
N GLU A 71 10.97 15.63 -15.12
CA GLU A 71 10.06 14.85 -14.28
C GLU A 71 8.81 14.43 -15.06
N LEU A 72 8.25 15.32 -15.87
CA LEU A 72 7.11 15.03 -16.72
C LEU A 72 7.44 13.92 -17.74
N THR A 73 8.64 13.96 -18.32
CA THR A 73 9.12 12.93 -19.24
C THR A 73 9.15 11.58 -18.54
N ARG A 74 9.73 11.51 -17.32
CA ARG A 74 9.77 10.28 -16.53
C ARG A 74 8.37 9.78 -16.14
N LEU A 75 7.45 10.68 -15.77
CA LEU A 75 6.05 10.30 -15.48
C LEU A 75 5.38 9.65 -16.69
N VAL A 76 5.61 10.18 -17.89
CA VAL A 76 5.06 9.62 -19.13
C VAL A 76 5.71 8.28 -19.45
N GLU A 77 7.03 8.14 -19.31
CA GLU A 77 7.73 6.87 -19.52
C GLU A 77 7.26 5.77 -18.56
N ASP A 78 7.09 6.10 -17.29
CA ASP A 78 6.61 5.16 -16.27
C ASP A 78 5.16 4.75 -16.54
N PHE A 79 4.29 5.70 -16.94
CA PHE A 79 2.93 5.41 -17.36
C PHE A 79 2.88 4.47 -18.57
N VAL A 80 3.68 4.72 -19.60
CA VAL A 80 3.75 3.85 -20.79
C VAL A 80 4.22 2.45 -20.43
N ARG A 81 5.22 2.34 -19.54
CA ARG A 81 5.70 1.04 -19.05
C ARG A 81 4.62 0.30 -18.27
N GLU A 82 3.90 0.99 -17.39
CA GLU A 82 2.81 0.41 -16.61
C GLU A 82 1.70 -0.10 -17.53
N GLU A 83 1.28 0.70 -18.51
CA GLU A 83 0.24 0.31 -19.48
C GLU A 83 0.68 -0.89 -20.33
N ALA A 84 1.94 -0.94 -20.76
CA ALA A 84 2.48 -2.08 -21.50
C ALA A 84 2.43 -3.37 -20.67
N LEU A 85 2.89 -3.31 -19.42
CA LEU A 85 2.86 -4.45 -18.50
C LEU A 85 1.44 -4.87 -18.15
N TYR A 86 0.53 -3.92 -17.98
CA TYR A 86 -0.88 -4.18 -17.71
C TYR A 86 -1.53 -4.95 -18.86
N ARG A 87 -1.35 -4.49 -20.10
CA ARG A 87 -1.88 -5.18 -21.29
C ARG A 87 -1.34 -6.61 -21.41
N GLU A 88 -0.05 -6.79 -21.19
CA GLU A 88 0.57 -8.12 -21.20
C GLU A 88 0.01 -9.01 -20.09
N ALA A 89 -0.18 -8.47 -18.87
CA ALA A 89 -0.75 -9.21 -17.76
C ALA A 89 -2.18 -9.71 -18.07
N ILE A 90 -3.00 -8.90 -18.74
CA ILE A 90 -4.34 -9.31 -19.20
C ILE A 90 -4.24 -10.32 -20.34
N ALA A 91 -3.34 -10.15 -21.30
CA ALA A 91 -3.13 -11.12 -22.39
C ALA A 91 -2.73 -12.51 -21.85
N LEU A 92 -1.99 -12.53 -20.74
CA LEU A 92 -1.61 -13.74 -20.01
C LEU A 92 -2.67 -14.23 -19.00
N ASN A 93 -3.83 -13.57 -18.92
CA ASN A 93 -4.91 -13.84 -17.95
C ASN A 93 -4.45 -13.86 -16.47
N LEU A 94 -3.47 -13.03 -16.11
CA LEU A 94 -2.93 -12.96 -14.74
C LEU A 94 -3.91 -12.29 -13.75
N ASP A 95 -5.00 -11.71 -14.25
CA ASP A 95 -6.10 -11.17 -13.45
C ASP A 95 -7.11 -12.25 -13.02
N GLN A 96 -7.11 -13.42 -13.67
CA GLN A 96 -8.06 -14.51 -13.42
C GLN A 96 -7.56 -15.49 -12.37
N ASP A 97 -8.48 -15.97 -11.54
CA ASP A 97 -8.28 -17.04 -10.54
C ASP A 97 -7.15 -16.82 -9.52
N ASP A 98 -6.57 -15.62 -9.44
CA ASP A 98 -5.56 -15.26 -8.45
C ASP A 98 -6.21 -14.66 -7.18
N LEU A 99 -5.95 -15.30 -6.04
CA LEU A 99 -6.50 -14.89 -4.74
C LEU A 99 -5.97 -13.51 -4.27
N ILE A 100 -4.75 -13.14 -4.62
CA ILE A 100 -4.14 -11.85 -4.28
C ILE A 100 -4.81 -10.74 -5.08
N VAL A 101 -4.97 -10.90 -6.39
CA VAL A 101 -5.67 -9.94 -7.26
C VAL A 101 -7.11 -9.76 -6.80
N ARG A 102 -7.83 -10.85 -6.56
CA ARG A 102 -9.22 -10.81 -6.05
C ARG A 102 -9.32 -10.06 -4.72
N ARG A 103 -8.41 -10.34 -3.76
CA ARG A 103 -8.40 -9.66 -2.46
C ARG A 103 -8.08 -8.16 -2.61
N ARG A 104 -7.14 -7.79 -3.47
CA ARG A 104 -6.79 -6.38 -3.74
C ARG A 104 -7.96 -5.61 -4.36
N MET A 105 -8.66 -6.20 -5.32
CA MET A 105 -9.85 -5.58 -5.92
C MET A 105 -10.97 -5.37 -4.91
N ALA A 106 -11.22 -6.37 -4.04
CA ALA A 106 -12.18 -6.23 -2.95
C ALA A 106 -11.79 -5.10 -1.97
N GLN A 107 -10.50 -4.98 -1.62
CA GLN A 107 -10.00 -3.88 -0.78
C GLN A 107 -10.21 -2.51 -1.45
N LYS A 108 -9.89 -2.39 -2.75
CA LYS A 108 -10.08 -1.15 -3.52
C LYS A 108 -11.56 -0.74 -3.55
N MET A 109 -12.48 -1.69 -3.75
CA MET A 109 -13.92 -1.42 -3.69
C MET A 109 -14.41 -1.03 -2.29
N ALA A 110 -13.89 -1.66 -1.24
CA ALA A 110 -14.24 -1.32 0.13
C ALA A 110 -13.85 0.13 0.47
N PHE A 111 -12.69 0.60 -0.01
CA PHE A 111 -12.26 1.98 0.15
C PHE A 111 -13.25 2.98 -0.49
N LEU A 112 -13.66 2.74 -1.75
CA LEU A 112 -14.61 3.61 -2.45
C LEU A 112 -15.97 3.71 -1.75
N ASN A 113 -16.43 2.62 -1.13
CA ASN A 113 -17.69 2.61 -0.39
C ASN A 113 -17.60 3.37 0.94
N ASN A 114 -16.44 3.41 1.59
CA ASN A 114 -16.25 4.13 2.85
C ASN A 114 -16.27 5.65 2.64
N ASP A 115 -15.72 6.16 1.53
CA ASP A 115 -15.77 7.61 1.23
C ASP A 115 -17.19 8.09 0.91
N ALA A 116 -18.05 7.23 0.33
CA ALA A 116 -19.45 7.55 0.09
C ALA A 116 -20.29 7.66 1.37
N ALA A 117 -19.78 7.13 2.50
CA ALA A 117 -20.43 7.17 3.81
C ALA A 117 -19.87 8.29 4.71
N ALA A 118 -19.37 9.39 4.12
CA ALA A 118 -19.03 10.60 4.87
C ALA A 118 -20.30 11.21 5.51
N VAL A 119 -20.72 10.65 6.63
CA VAL A 119 -21.76 11.21 7.48
C VAL A 119 -21.23 12.54 8.00
N THR A 120 -21.80 13.63 7.53
CA THR A 120 -21.52 14.94 8.11
C THR A 120 -22.21 15.01 9.47
N LEU A 121 -21.47 14.67 10.53
CA LEU A 121 -21.91 14.90 11.91
C LEU A 121 -21.94 16.41 12.17
N SER A 122 -22.98 16.89 12.85
CA SER A 122 -23.04 18.30 13.24
C SER A 122 -22.02 18.59 14.34
N GLU A 123 -21.56 19.83 14.41
CA GLU A 123 -20.61 20.29 15.43
C GLU A 123 -21.16 20.04 16.85
N GLU A 124 -22.47 20.19 17.03
CA GLU A 124 -23.15 19.95 18.31
C GLU A 124 -23.13 18.47 18.71
N ALA A 125 -23.29 17.56 17.74
CA ALA A 125 -23.21 16.12 17.99
C ALA A 125 -21.78 15.71 18.37
N LEU A 126 -20.77 16.30 17.72
CA LEU A 126 -19.36 16.08 18.05
C LEU A 126 -19.02 16.58 19.45
N GLN A 127 -19.47 17.78 19.81
CA GLN A 127 -19.25 18.36 21.13
C GLN A 127 -19.94 17.56 22.24
N ALA A 128 -21.18 17.12 22.01
CA ALA A 128 -21.89 16.28 22.95
C ALA A 128 -21.16 14.95 23.20
N TRP A 129 -20.73 14.28 22.11
CA TRP A 129 -20.00 13.03 22.21
C TRP A 129 -18.62 13.20 22.86
N TYR A 130 -17.87 14.26 22.51
CA TYR A 130 -16.58 14.58 23.14
C TYR A 130 -16.74 14.79 24.65
N LYS A 131 -17.78 15.52 25.06
CA LYS A 131 -18.04 15.78 26.48
C LYS A 131 -18.39 14.50 27.24
N GLU A 132 -19.12 13.58 26.62
CA GLU A 132 -19.48 12.29 27.20
C GLU A 132 -18.29 11.31 27.25
N ASN A 133 -17.30 11.47 26.36
CA ASN A 133 -16.16 10.57 26.19
C ASN A 133 -14.81 11.23 26.51
N SER A 134 -14.80 12.31 27.29
CA SER A 134 -13.59 13.13 27.50
C SER A 134 -12.42 12.33 28.09
N SER A 135 -12.72 11.30 28.90
CA SER A 135 -11.71 10.41 29.48
C SER A 135 -10.93 9.59 28.46
N LEU A 136 -11.45 9.38 27.24
CA LEU A 136 -10.73 8.71 26.15
C LEU A 136 -9.63 9.59 25.53
N TYR A 137 -9.68 10.90 25.80
CA TYR A 137 -8.79 11.91 25.22
C TYR A 137 -7.81 12.50 26.23
N GLU A 138 -7.77 11.95 27.44
CA GLU A 138 -6.79 12.34 28.44
C GLU A 138 -5.42 11.75 28.10
N LEU A 139 -4.39 12.60 28.03
CA LEU A 139 -3.02 12.11 28.00
C LEU A 139 -2.70 11.49 29.37
N PRO A 140 -2.13 10.28 29.42
CA PRO A 140 -1.70 9.70 30.68
C PRO A 140 -0.66 10.62 31.32
N ALA A 141 -0.65 10.68 32.66
CA ALA A 141 0.37 11.43 33.39
C ALA A 141 1.76 10.93 32.99
N ALA A 142 2.55 11.80 32.36
CA ALA A 142 3.92 11.52 32.02
C ALA A 142 4.83 11.90 33.21
N VAL A 143 5.71 10.99 33.61
CA VAL A 143 6.73 11.24 34.63
C VAL A 143 8.10 11.13 33.97
N SER A 144 8.90 12.19 34.08
CA SER A 144 10.32 12.15 33.74
C SER A 144 11.12 11.78 34.98
N PHE A 145 11.97 10.75 34.87
CA PHE A 145 12.89 10.37 35.93
C PHE A 145 14.30 10.17 35.35
N SER A 146 15.30 10.31 36.21
CA SER A 146 16.68 9.96 35.92
C SER A 146 17.08 8.81 36.84
N HIS A 147 17.71 7.78 36.29
CA HIS A 147 18.21 6.64 37.04
C HIS A 147 19.74 6.62 36.97
N ILE A 148 20.37 6.60 38.14
CA ILE A 148 21.82 6.44 38.27
C ILE A 148 22.06 5.06 38.86
N PHE A 149 22.77 4.22 38.11
CA PHE A 149 23.06 2.85 38.49
C PHE A 149 24.38 2.76 39.28
N PHE A 150 24.39 1.92 40.33
CA PHE A 150 25.57 1.59 41.13
C PHE A 150 25.74 0.08 41.17
N SER A 151 26.83 -0.44 40.61
CA SER A 151 27.10 -1.87 40.57
C SER A 151 27.67 -2.34 41.91
N SER A 152 26.97 -3.26 42.59
CA SER A 152 27.48 -3.94 43.78
C SER A 152 28.62 -4.90 43.45
N GLU A 153 28.71 -5.39 42.21
CA GLU A 153 29.79 -6.27 41.76
C GLU A 153 31.10 -5.49 41.57
N GLN A 154 31.03 -4.27 41.03
CA GLN A 154 32.21 -3.42 40.84
C GLN A 154 32.64 -2.68 42.10
N ARG A 155 31.67 -2.21 42.91
CA ARG A 155 31.94 -1.33 44.06
C ARG A 155 31.77 -2.00 45.43
N GLY A 156 31.33 -3.26 45.49
CA GLY A 156 31.11 -3.98 46.75
C GLY A 156 30.19 -3.20 47.70
N ASP A 157 30.51 -3.22 48.99
CA ASP A 157 29.74 -2.53 50.04
C ASP A 157 29.69 -1.00 49.87
N GLN A 158 30.56 -0.43 49.03
CA GLN A 158 30.59 1.03 48.78
C GLN A 158 29.46 1.49 47.84
N ALA A 159 28.85 0.57 47.07
CA ALA A 159 27.75 0.91 46.17
C ALA A 159 26.57 1.55 46.91
N ALA A 160 26.17 0.96 48.05
CA ALA A 160 25.07 1.44 48.85
C ALA A 160 25.38 2.81 49.49
N THR A 161 26.60 2.99 49.98
CA THR A 161 27.05 4.26 50.59
C THR A 161 27.14 5.39 49.55
N ALA A 162 27.61 5.08 48.34
CA ALA A 162 27.67 6.04 47.24
C ALA A 162 26.26 6.47 46.79
N ALA A 163 25.34 5.52 46.66
CA ALA A 163 23.95 5.79 46.34
C ALA A 163 23.27 6.66 47.41
N ALA A 164 23.43 6.31 48.70
CA ALA A 164 22.88 7.07 49.81
C ALA A 164 23.43 8.51 49.89
N THR A 165 24.72 8.69 49.58
CA THR A 165 25.34 10.02 49.55
C THR A 165 24.74 10.88 48.44
N LEU A 166 24.58 10.33 47.22
CA LEU A 166 24.00 11.08 46.09
C LEU A 166 22.52 11.43 46.29
N LEU A 167 21.76 10.63 47.04
CA LEU A 167 20.38 10.95 47.40
C LEU A 167 20.26 12.18 48.31
N THR A 168 21.30 12.50 49.10
CA THR A 168 21.30 13.71 49.94
C THR A 168 21.66 14.99 49.19
N HIS A 169 22.33 14.88 48.03
CA HIS A 169 22.77 16.00 47.19
C HIS A 169 22.43 15.76 45.70
N PRO A 170 21.13 15.75 45.33
CA PRO A 170 20.69 15.36 43.99
C PRO A 170 21.06 16.36 42.88
N ALA A 171 21.48 17.58 43.21
CA ALA A 171 21.91 18.57 42.22
C ALA A 171 23.22 18.17 41.51
N ASP A 172 24.07 17.39 42.17
CA ASP A 172 25.37 16.95 41.64
C ASP A 172 25.23 15.83 40.59
N ALA A 173 24.06 15.20 40.54
CA ALA A 173 23.70 14.13 39.61
C ALA A 173 23.26 14.62 38.21
N VAL A 174 22.85 15.89 38.07
CA VAL A 174 22.25 16.43 36.84
C VAL A 174 23.30 16.81 35.78
N GLY A 175 24.58 16.88 36.14
CA GLY A 175 25.66 17.32 35.25
C GLY A 175 26.72 16.28 34.89
N CYS A 176 26.65 15.05 35.40
CA CYS A 176 27.74 14.09 35.25
C CYS A 176 27.24 12.69 34.91
N ASN A 177 27.43 12.31 33.65
CA ASN A 177 27.40 10.92 33.17
C ASN A 177 28.49 10.04 33.83
N THR A 178 29.25 10.60 34.80
CA THR A 178 30.39 10.01 35.49
C THR A 178 30.08 9.58 36.93
N ALA A 179 28.89 9.89 37.46
CA ALA A 179 28.53 9.55 38.84
C ALA A 179 28.07 8.08 39.00
N GLY A 180 27.46 7.51 37.95
CA GLY A 180 27.03 6.10 37.91
C GLY A 180 28.09 5.17 37.36
N ASP A 181 27.89 3.86 37.52
CA ASP A 181 28.65 2.86 36.76
C ASP A 181 28.05 2.72 35.36
N VAL A 182 28.89 2.64 34.33
CA VAL A 182 28.46 2.36 32.96
C VAL A 182 28.30 0.86 32.80
N ASP A 183 27.09 0.40 32.52
CA ASP A 183 26.84 -1.00 32.17
C ASP A 183 27.25 -1.25 30.71
N HIS A 184 28.34 -1.99 30.51
CA HIS A 184 28.81 -2.38 29.18
C HIS A 184 27.96 -3.48 28.52
N THR A 185 26.94 -4.01 29.21
CA THR A 185 26.13 -5.14 28.70
C THR A 185 24.80 -4.73 28.07
N SER A 186 24.35 -3.48 28.24
CA SER A 186 23.15 -2.97 27.55
C SER A 186 23.53 -2.18 26.30
N HIS A 187 23.20 -2.71 25.11
CA HIS A 187 23.20 -1.94 23.85
C HIS A 187 22.08 -0.91 23.89
N GLY A 188 22.32 0.23 24.55
CA GLY A 188 21.41 1.36 24.65
C GLY A 188 22.13 2.65 24.29
N SER A 189 21.82 3.17 23.11
CA SER A 189 22.33 4.39 22.46
C SER A 189 22.81 5.50 23.42
N LEU A 190 24.11 5.83 23.34
CA LEU A 190 24.67 7.09 23.82
C LEU A 190 24.10 8.23 22.96
N VAL A 191 23.06 8.91 23.44
CA VAL A 191 22.62 10.17 22.84
C VAL A 191 23.50 11.29 23.41
N CYS A 192 24.43 11.75 22.57
CA CYS A 192 25.24 12.95 22.78
C CYS A 192 24.40 14.23 22.68
N CYS A 193 24.81 15.22 23.49
CA CYS A 193 24.27 16.55 23.73
C CYS A 193 23.75 17.38 22.54
N ARG A 194 22.82 18.31 22.86
CA ARG A 194 22.90 19.68 22.35
C ARG A 194 22.29 20.68 23.34
N SER A 195 23.14 21.34 24.13
CA SER A 195 22.80 22.63 24.74
C SER A 195 23.11 23.73 23.73
N HIS A 196 22.09 24.44 23.28
CA HIS A 196 22.27 25.73 22.61
C HIS A 196 22.45 26.80 23.69
N GLN A 197 23.39 27.71 23.44
CA GLN A 197 23.57 29.00 24.14
C GLN A 197 22.28 29.81 24.16
#